data_AF-A0A4S0N2T8-F1
#
_entry.id   AF-A0A4S0N2T8-F1
#
_cell.length_a   1.000
_cell.length_b   1.000
_cell.length_c   1.000
_cell.angle_alpha   90.00
_cell.angle_beta   90.00
_cell.angle_gamma   90.00
#
_symmetry.space_group_name_H-M   'P 1'
#
loop_
_entity.id
_entity.type
_entity.pdbx_description
1 polymer ?
#
loop_
_entity_poly.entity_id
_entity_poly.type
_entity_poly.pdbx_seq_one_letter_code
_entity_poly.pdbx_strand_id
1 'polypeptide(L)'
;SAGVFFGMSGFAVVAKWVLVGRWKAEAFPIWGLRYYRFWVVKTSIRTAPVVLFRGSPLYSLYLRLLGARLGNRTVIECRSVPVCTDLITIGDNSILRKDSMILGFRAQAGYIHTGAVDIGNDAFIGVG
;
A
#
# COMPACT_ATOMS: atom_id res chain seq x y z
N SER A 1 -20.69 13.02 -1.47
CA SER A 1 -20.56 13.44 -0.05
C SER A 1 -19.26 12.89 0.54
N ALA A 2 -18.43 13.72 1.17
CA ALA A 2 -17.13 13.34 1.76
C ALA A 2 -17.21 12.05 2.62
N GLY A 3 -18.32 11.82 3.33
CA GLY A 3 -18.53 10.61 4.15
C GLY A 3 -18.51 9.28 3.39
N VAL A 4 -18.97 9.23 2.14
CA VAL A 4 -18.91 8.00 1.32
C VAL A 4 -17.46 7.69 0.91
N PHE A 5 -16.64 8.73 0.68
CA PHE A 5 -15.23 8.57 0.34
C PHE A 5 -14.43 7.98 1.51
N PHE A 6 -14.62 8.53 2.71
CA PHE A 6 -13.98 8.01 3.91
C PHE A 6 -14.54 6.63 4.30
N GLY A 7 -15.84 6.40 4.12
CA GLY A 7 -16.47 5.11 4.39
C GLY A 7 -15.94 3.98 3.49
N MET A 8 -15.82 4.23 2.19
CA MET A 8 -15.33 3.22 1.22
C MET A 8 -13.84 2.93 1.40
N SER A 9 -13.05 3.95 1.75
CA SER A 9 -11.62 3.81 2.04
C SER A 9 -11.41 3.09 3.37
N GLY A 10 -12.15 3.48 4.42
CA GLY A 10 -12.17 2.76 5.70
C GLY A 10 -12.61 1.31 5.54
N PHE A 11 -13.60 1.03 4.69
CA PHE A 11 -14.02 -0.33 4.36
C PHE A 11 -12.87 -1.13 3.73
N ALA A 12 -12.08 -0.55 2.82
CA ALA A 12 -10.92 -1.23 2.25
C ALA A 12 -9.83 -1.53 3.32
N VAL A 13 -9.61 -0.61 4.27
CA VAL A 13 -8.72 -0.84 5.42
C VAL A 13 -9.23 -1.99 6.27
N VAL A 14 -10.51 -1.95 6.66
CA VAL A 14 -11.15 -3.00 7.46
C VAL A 14 -11.10 -4.35 6.73
N ALA A 15 -11.44 -4.38 5.44
CA ALA A 15 -11.37 -5.59 4.63
C ALA A 15 -9.95 -6.17 4.60
N LYS A 16 -8.92 -5.33 4.46
CA LYS A 16 -7.51 -5.77 4.58
C LYS A 16 -7.22 -6.40 5.93
N TRP A 17 -7.60 -5.73 7.02
CA TRP A 17 -7.33 -6.21 8.39
C TRP A 17 -8.11 -7.48 8.74
N VAL A 18 -9.34 -7.62 8.25
CA VAL A 18 -10.20 -8.79 8.48
C VAL A 18 -9.78 -9.99 7.61
N LEU A 19 -9.51 -9.76 6.32
CA LEU A 19 -9.19 -10.85 5.39
C LEU A 19 -7.75 -11.33 5.49
N VAL A 20 -6.79 -10.46 5.82
CA VAL A 20 -5.36 -10.79 5.80
C VAL A 20 -4.68 -10.47 7.13
N GLY A 21 -5.04 -9.36 7.76
CA GLY A 21 -4.38 -8.89 8.98
C GLY A 21 -3.03 -8.25 8.69
N ARG A 22 -1.95 -8.83 9.25
CA ARG A 22 -0.58 -8.38 9.02
C ARG A 22 0.06 -9.16 7.87
N TRP A 23 0.52 -8.43 6.86
CA TRP A 23 1.26 -9.02 5.76
C TRP A 23 2.61 -9.48 6.26
N LYS A 24 2.92 -10.77 6.10
CA LYS A 24 4.26 -11.31 6.28
C LYS A 24 4.95 -11.46 4.93
N ALA A 25 6.28 -11.38 4.92
CA ALA A 25 7.07 -11.69 3.75
C ALA A 25 7.05 -13.21 3.54
N GLU A 26 6.26 -13.68 2.58
CA GLU A 26 6.08 -15.10 2.27
C GLU A 26 5.84 -15.25 0.76
N ALA A 27 6.21 -16.41 0.23
CA ALA A 27 5.89 -16.79 -1.14
C ALA A 27 4.67 -17.73 -1.12
N PHE A 28 3.60 -17.37 -1.82
CA PHE A 28 2.42 -18.24 -1.95
C PHE A 28 2.00 -18.43 -3.42
N PRO A 29 1.49 -19.61 -3.79
CA PRO A 29 1.07 -19.89 -5.17
C PRO A 29 -0.17 -19.10 -5.55
N ILE A 30 -0.25 -18.66 -6.82
CA ILE A 30 -1.39 -17.90 -7.36
C ILE A 30 -2.71 -18.71 -7.43
N TRP A 31 -2.64 -20.04 -7.37
CA TRP A 31 -3.79 -20.94 -7.53
C TRP A 31 -4.49 -21.31 -6.23
N GLY A 32 -4.16 -20.66 -5.10
CA GLY A 32 -4.73 -20.97 -3.79
C GLY A 32 -5.75 -19.96 -3.29
N LEU A 33 -6.51 -20.35 -2.26
CA LEU A 33 -7.42 -19.46 -1.51
C LEU A 33 -6.72 -18.20 -0.97
N ARG A 34 -5.41 -18.30 -0.68
CA ARG A 34 -4.57 -17.17 -0.26
C ARG A 34 -4.48 -16.07 -1.33
N TYR A 35 -4.32 -16.45 -2.60
CA TYR A 35 -4.33 -15.51 -3.71
C TYR A 35 -5.71 -14.87 -3.89
N TYR A 36 -6.79 -15.63 -3.72
CA TYR A 36 -8.14 -15.06 -3.77
C TYR A 36 -8.34 -13.99 -2.67
N ARG A 37 -7.93 -14.26 -1.42
CA ARG A 37 -7.95 -13.26 -0.33
C ARG A 37 -7.14 -12.02 -0.68
N PHE A 38 -5.92 -12.22 -1.22
CA PHE A 38 -5.06 -11.13 -1.70
C PHE A 38 -5.75 -10.32 -2.82
N TRP A 39 -6.38 -10.99 -3.77
CA TRP A 39 -7.07 -10.38 -4.90
C TRP A 39 -8.28 -9.55 -4.45
N VAL A 40 -9.07 -10.06 -3.49
CA VAL A 40 -10.19 -9.31 -2.91
C VAL A 40 -9.68 -8.05 -2.20
N VAL A 41 -8.66 -8.17 -1.35
CA VAL A 41 -8.10 -6.98 -0.69
C VAL A 41 -7.55 -5.98 -1.70
N LYS A 42 -6.81 -6.46 -2.71
CA LYS A 42 -6.28 -5.63 -3.80
C LYS A 42 -7.40 -4.93 -4.57
N THR A 43 -8.50 -5.63 -4.87
CA THR A 43 -9.62 -5.04 -5.59
C THR A 43 -10.32 -3.98 -4.75
N SER A 44 -10.58 -4.24 -3.46
CA SER A 44 -11.17 -3.27 -2.53
C SER A 44 -10.33 -2.01 -2.36
N ILE A 45 -9.01 -2.16 -2.25
CA ILE A 45 -8.10 -1.02 -2.16
C ILE A 45 -8.07 -0.24 -3.48
N ARG A 46 -8.11 -0.93 -4.63
CA ARG A 46 -8.09 -0.29 -5.95
C ARG A 46 -9.38 0.45 -6.28
N THR A 47 -10.51 0.00 -5.75
CA THR A 47 -11.81 0.68 -5.90
C THR A 47 -11.97 1.84 -4.92
N ALA A 48 -11.13 1.95 -3.90
CA ALA A 48 -11.19 3.05 -2.94
C ALA A 48 -10.82 4.40 -3.63
N PRO A 49 -11.71 5.40 -3.57
CA PRO A 49 -11.47 6.69 -4.22
C PRO A 49 -10.42 7.56 -3.50
N VAL A 50 -9.86 7.11 -2.37
CA VAL A 50 -8.76 7.81 -1.66
C VAL A 50 -7.53 8.03 -2.53
N VAL A 51 -7.35 7.23 -3.59
CA VAL A 51 -6.33 7.47 -4.62
C VAL A 51 -6.48 8.85 -5.26
N LEU A 52 -7.65 9.49 -5.22
CA LEU A 52 -7.82 10.85 -5.76
C LEU A 52 -7.16 11.93 -4.89
N PHE A 53 -6.88 11.67 -3.60
CA PHE A 53 -6.24 12.60 -2.66
C PHE A 53 -4.71 12.36 -2.50
N ARG A 54 -4.05 11.83 -3.53
CA ARG A 54 -2.58 11.64 -3.57
C ARG A 54 -1.84 12.97 -3.37
N GLY A 55 -0.67 12.93 -2.71
CA GLY A 55 0.13 14.12 -2.40
C GLY A 55 -0.36 14.92 -1.20
N SER A 56 -1.52 14.59 -0.62
CA SER A 56 -2.00 15.21 0.61
C SER A 56 -1.44 14.52 1.86
N PRO A 57 -1.16 15.26 2.96
CA PRO A 57 -0.81 14.67 4.25
C PRO A 57 -1.86 13.68 4.79
N LEU A 58 -3.12 13.80 4.34
CA LEU A 58 -4.18 12.85 4.66
C LEU A 58 -3.92 11.45 4.07
N TYR A 59 -3.29 11.38 2.90
CA TYR A 59 -2.97 10.10 2.25
C TYR A 59 -1.83 9.38 2.98
N SER A 60 -0.81 10.10 3.44
CA SER A 60 0.26 9.49 4.27
C SER A 60 -0.31 8.98 5.59
N LEU A 61 -1.25 9.71 6.21
CA LEU A 61 -1.94 9.24 7.41
C LEU A 61 -2.77 7.97 7.15
N TYR A 62 -3.47 7.90 6.01
CA TYR A 62 -4.20 6.70 5.59
C TYR A 62 -3.28 5.49 5.37
N LEU A 63 -2.12 5.70 4.75
CA LEU A 63 -1.11 4.64 4.59
C LEU A 63 -0.55 4.17 5.94
N ARG A 64 -0.36 5.08 6.91
CA ARG A 64 0.01 4.73 8.30
C ARG A 64 -1.06 3.86 8.97
N LEU A 65 -2.33 4.18 8.78
CA LEU A 65 -3.46 3.37 9.29
C LEU A 65 -3.53 1.99 8.64
N LEU A 66 -3.14 1.87 7.38
CA LEU A 66 -3.01 0.58 6.70
C LEU A 66 -1.86 -0.28 7.23
N GLY A 67 -0.88 0.32 7.93
CA GLY A 67 0.27 -0.36 8.53
C GLY A 67 1.63 0.10 8.01
N ALA A 68 1.68 1.04 7.06
CA ALA A 68 2.97 1.54 6.57
C ALA A 68 3.70 2.37 7.62
N ARG A 69 5.01 2.17 7.71
CA ARG A 69 5.88 2.97 8.58
C ARG A 69 6.41 4.14 7.78
N LEU A 70 5.93 5.33 8.10
CA LEU A 70 6.26 6.56 7.39
C LEU A 70 6.91 7.53 8.35
N GLY A 71 8.09 8.01 7.97
CA GLY A 71 8.84 9.04 8.65
C GLY A 71 8.14 10.40 8.66
N ASN A 72 8.77 11.34 9.35
CA ASN A 72 8.34 12.71 9.46
C ASN A 72 8.66 13.47 8.16
N ARG A 73 7.74 14.33 7.71
CA ARG A 73 7.86 15.14 6.48
C ARG A 73 7.96 14.33 5.17
N THR A 74 7.56 13.06 5.17
CA THR A 74 7.54 12.22 3.96
C THR A 74 6.36 12.60 3.05
N VAL A 75 6.64 12.83 1.77
CA VAL A 75 5.62 13.16 0.75
C VAL A 75 5.45 11.99 -0.20
N ILE A 76 4.21 11.51 -0.36
CA ILE A 76 3.88 10.38 -1.23
C ILE A 76 2.84 10.79 -2.26
N GLU A 77 3.28 10.84 -3.51
CA GLU A 77 2.44 11.10 -4.67
C GLU A 77 2.16 9.84 -5.52
N CYS A 78 2.74 8.69 -5.15
CA CYS A 78 2.61 7.41 -5.86
C CYS A 78 1.18 7.10 -6.33
N ARG A 79 1.04 6.74 -7.61
CA ARG A 79 -0.24 6.36 -8.22
C ARG A 79 -0.76 4.99 -7.79
N SER A 80 0.14 4.07 -7.43
CA SER A 80 -0.22 2.73 -6.99
C SER A 80 -0.38 2.69 -5.48
N VAL A 81 -1.49 2.13 -5.00
CA VAL A 81 -1.66 1.85 -3.56
C VAL A 81 -1.04 0.50 -3.25
N PRO A 82 -0.04 0.44 -2.36
CA PRO A 82 0.55 -0.83 -1.98
C PRO A 82 -0.45 -1.69 -1.20
N VAL A 83 -0.61 -2.94 -1.65
CA VAL A 83 -1.45 -3.93 -0.98
C VAL A 83 -0.77 -4.40 0.31
N CYS A 84 0.55 -4.57 0.26
CA CYS A 84 1.38 -5.02 1.38
C CYS A 84 1.96 -3.83 2.15
N THR A 85 1.10 -2.92 2.60
CA THR A 85 1.49 -1.68 3.29
C THR A 85 2.26 -1.93 4.58
N ASP A 86 1.97 -3.02 5.31
CA ASP A 86 2.66 -3.41 6.55
C ASP A 86 4.16 -3.71 6.37
N LEU A 87 4.54 -4.06 5.13
CA LEU A 87 5.90 -4.39 4.75
C LEU A 87 6.67 -3.16 4.23
N ILE A 88 6.07 -1.98 4.21
CA ILE A 88 6.66 -0.78 3.66
C ILE A 88 7.12 0.13 4.80
N THR A 89 8.41 0.44 4.76
CA THR A 89 9.05 1.40 5.65
C THR A 89 9.70 2.48 4.81
N ILE A 90 9.39 3.73 5.13
CA ILE A 90 9.92 4.92 4.46
C ILE A 90 10.44 5.85 5.54
N GLY A 91 11.71 6.21 5.41
CA GLY A 91 12.42 7.11 6.30
C GLY A 91 11.93 8.55 6.27
N ASP A 92 12.54 9.35 7.13
CA ASP A 92 12.25 10.77 7.28
C ASP A 92 12.67 11.55 6.02
N ASN A 93 12.00 12.67 5.76
CA ASN A 93 12.31 13.61 4.67
C ASN A 93 12.38 12.99 3.25
N SER A 94 11.70 11.86 3.05
CA SER A 94 11.69 11.17 1.76
C SER A 94 10.56 11.64 0.85
N ILE A 95 10.83 11.70 -0.45
CA ILE A 95 9.87 12.17 -1.46
C ILE A 95 9.68 11.09 -2.51
N LEU A 96 8.44 10.62 -2.65
CA LEU A 96 8.02 9.65 -3.66
C LEU A 96 7.11 10.36 -4.67
N ARG A 97 7.57 10.46 -5.91
CA ARG A 97 6.82 11.11 -6.99
C ARG A 97 5.71 10.22 -7.55
N LYS A 98 4.78 10.84 -8.28
CA LYS A 98 3.59 10.20 -8.88
C LYS A 98 3.88 9.00 -9.77
N ASP A 99 5.05 8.98 -10.39
CA ASP A 99 5.50 7.94 -11.31
C ASP A 99 6.19 6.78 -10.59
N SER A 100 6.50 6.92 -9.29
CA SER A 100 7.03 5.82 -8.50
C SER A 100 5.91 4.82 -8.17
N MET A 101 6.23 3.53 -8.25
CA MET A 101 5.29 2.45 -7.92
C MET A 101 5.89 1.54 -6.85
N ILE A 102 5.25 1.51 -5.68
CA ILE A 102 5.57 0.56 -4.61
C ILE A 102 4.41 -0.40 -4.46
N LEU A 103 4.64 -1.65 -4.84
CA LEU A 103 3.62 -2.71 -4.77
C LEU A 103 3.72 -3.51 -3.46
N GLY A 104 4.95 -3.73 -2.97
CA GLY A 104 5.23 -4.61 -1.82
C GLY A 104 5.07 -6.11 -2.13
N PHE A 105 4.88 -6.48 -3.40
CA PHE A 105 4.83 -7.85 -3.85
C PHE A 105 5.39 -7.99 -5.26
N ARG A 106 5.93 -9.17 -5.58
CA ARG A 106 6.44 -9.54 -6.91
C ARG A 106 5.83 -10.87 -7.34
N ALA A 107 5.27 -10.91 -8.55
CA ALA A 107 4.82 -12.17 -9.14
C ALA A 107 5.98 -12.79 -9.93
N GLN A 108 6.43 -13.98 -9.55
CA GLN A 108 7.52 -14.69 -10.22
C GLN A 108 7.22 -16.18 -10.25
N ALA A 109 7.35 -16.81 -11.43
CA ALA A 109 7.20 -18.25 -11.63
C ALA A 109 5.89 -18.88 -11.08
N GLY A 110 4.76 -18.14 -11.13
CA GLY A 110 3.48 -18.62 -10.59
C GLY A 110 3.29 -18.43 -9.08
N TYR A 111 4.22 -17.75 -8.41
CA TYR A 111 4.16 -17.41 -7.00
C TYR A 111 4.09 -15.89 -6.81
N ILE A 112 3.34 -15.46 -5.80
CA ILE A 112 3.40 -14.09 -5.28
C ILE A 112 4.38 -14.09 -4.11
N HIS A 113 5.46 -13.34 -4.27
CA HIS A 113 6.43 -13.07 -3.23
C HIS A 113 6.08 -11.72 -2.60
N THR A 114 5.62 -11.72 -1.36
CA THR A 114 5.51 -10.49 -0.57
C THR A 114 6.85 -10.23 0.11
N GLY A 115 7.29 -8.98 0.09
CA GLY A 115 8.61 -8.61 0.59
C GLY A 115 8.59 -7.25 1.26
N ALA A 116 9.45 -7.10 2.27
CA ALA A 116 9.70 -5.80 2.89
C ALA A 116 10.33 -4.84 1.90
N VAL A 117 9.81 -3.62 1.84
CA VAL A 117 10.39 -2.50 1.10
C VAL A 117 10.82 -1.48 2.14
N ASP A 118 12.12 -1.29 2.27
CA ASP A 118 12.72 -0.30 3.16
C ASP A 118 13.35 0.81 2.33
N ILE A 119 12.91 2.03 2.57
CA ILE A 119 13.43 3.25 1.95
C ILE A 119 14.05 4.07 3.08
N GLY A 120 15.36 4.31 2.97
CA GLY A 120 16.11 5.07 3.97
C GLY A 120 15.69 6.55 4.07
N ASN A 121 16.30 7.26 5.01
CA ASN A 121 16.09 8.69 5.19
C ASN A 121 16.63 9.50 4.00
N ASP A 122 16.02 10.65 3.74
CA ASP A 122 16.41 11.59 2.67
C ASP A 122 16.40 10.96 1.26
N ALA A 123 15.60 9.92 1.07
CA ALA A 123 15.48 9.24 -0.21
C ALA A 123 14.54 9.99 -1.16
N PHE A 124 15.01 10.24 -2.37
CA PHE A 124 14.22 10.79 -3.46
C PHE A 124 13.97 9.72 -4.52
N ILE A 125 12.72 9.29 -4.66
CA ILE A 125 12.32 8.36 -5.71
C ILE A 125 11.63 9.15 -6.82
N GLY A 126 12.36 9.30 -7.92
CA GLY A 126 11.95 10.02 -9.12
C GLY A 126 11.19 9.15 -10.13
N VAL A 127 11.08 9.68 -11.34
CA VAL A 127 10.31 9.12 -12.46
C VAL A 127 11.05 7.92 -13.05
N GLY A 128 10.34 6.80 -13.25
CA GLY A 128 10.81 5.59 -13.92
C GLY A 128 9.66 4.87 -14.60
#